data_AF-A0A7S3T0F5-F1
#
_entry.id   AF-A0A7S3T0F5-F1
#
_cell.length_a   1.000
_cell.length_b   1.000
_cell.length_c   1.000
_cell.angle_alpha   90.00
_cell.angle_beta   90.00
_cell.angle_gamma   90.00
#
_symmetry.space_group_name_H-M   'P 1'
#
loop_
_entity.id
_entity.type
_entity.pdbx_description
1 polymer ?
#
loop_
_entity_poly.entity_id
_entity_poly.type
_entity_poly.pdbx_seq_one_letter_code
_entity_poly.pdbx_strand_id
1 'polypeptide(L)'
;AVSIIGSTVTGCSAWDGGVVWAENSESLSIAGVDFINNTAFGSSSVLYLDNVKQTSIIDASFTGNNVVSVIQTINSEIDWACRLGRWMPTKGAVFGDFSAPECNLCPDGYFGNTSGLANSSCSGQCTKGHFCEAGTGHPEPCPAGRYSPVIGAPREEFCIPCAPGQYQPLAGQSDCLTCPAGSFSPDVGLSACDPCPRGGYCEEA
;
A
#
# COMPACT_ATOMS: atom_id res chain seq x y z
N ALA A 1 29.74 2.49 -7.41
CA ALA A 1 28.41 2.16 -6.87
C ALA A 1 27.95 3.34 -6.03
N VAL A 2 26.76 3.89 -6.31
CA VAL A 2 26.13 4.97 -5.53
C VAL A 2 24.86 4.41 -4.88
N SER A 3 24.62 4.73 -3.61
CA SER A 3 23.40 4.34 -2.92
C SER A 3 22.81 5.48 -2.10
N ILE A 4 21.50 5.70 -2.22
CA ILE A 4 20.72 6.68 -1.45
C ILE A 4 19.55 5.93 -0.82
N ILE A 5 19.47 5.90 0.50
CA ILE A 5 18.49 5.08 1.24
C ILE A 5 17.81 5.95 2.31
N GLY A 6 16.48 5.86 2.41
CA GLY A 6 15.69 6.45 3.50
C GLY A 6 15.90 7.95 3.66
N SER A 7 16.02 8.69 2.55
CA SER A 7 16.48 10.08 2.52
C SER A 7 15.47 11.00 1.82
N THR A 8 15.58 12.31 2.05
CA THR A 8 14.78 13.31 1.32
C THR A 8 15.72 14.25 0.57
N VAL A 9 15.52 14.37 -0.74
CA VAL A 9 16.28 15.27 -1.62
C VAL A 9 15.35 16.42 -2.01
N THR A 10 15.59 17.61 -1.46
CA THR A 10 14.67 18.74 -1.62
C THR A 10 15.35 20.07 -1.85
N GLY A 11 14.73 20.91 -2.68
CA GLY A 11 15.20 22.27 -2.98
C GLY A 11 16.51 22.31 -3.77
N CYS A 12 16.93 21.20 -4.38
CA CYS A 12 18.13 21.15 -5.20
C CYS A 12 17.87 21.78 -6.57
N SER A 13 18.90 22.44 -7.13
CA SER A 13 18.83 23.07 -8.44
C SER A 13 20.00 22.63 -9.32
N ALA A 14 19.71 22.13 -10.53
CA ALA A 14 20.70 21.77 -11.53
C ALA A 14 20.55 22.65 -12.79
N TRP A 15 21.67 23.10 -13.36
CA TRP A 15 21.68 23.91 -14.59
C TRP A 15 21.70 23.07 -15.87
N ASP A 16 22.32 21.88 -15.82
CA ASP A 16 22.39 20.90 -16.89
C ASP A 16 22.41 19.50 -16.25
N GLY A 17 21.64 18.55 -16.79
CA GLY A 17 21.56 17.16 -16.30
C GLY A 17 20.54 16.84 -15.23
N GLY A 18 20.95 16.04 -14.24
CA GLY A 18 20.10 15.52 -13.16
C GLY A 18 20.34 16.18 -11.81
N VAL A 19 19.31 16.25 -10.95
CA VAL A 19 19.49 16.50 -9.50
C VAL A 19 20.38 15.41 -8.88
N VAL A 20 20.20 14.16 -9.31
CA VAL A 20 21.14 13.07 -9.14
C VAL A 20 21.67 12.69 -10.52
N TRP A 21 22.98 12.83 -10.70
CA TRP A 21 23.68 12.47 -11.93
C TRP A 21 24.53 11.22 -11.69
N ALA A 22 24.31 10.17 -12.48
CA ALA A 22 25.14 8.97 -12.49
C ALA A 22 25.56 8.64 -13.92
N GLU A 23 26.87 8.59 -14.16
CA GLU A 23 27.44 8.32 -15.48
C GLU A 23 28.51 7.21 -15.37
N ASN A 24 28.58 6.33 -16.38
CA ASN A 24 29.59 5.29 -16.53
C ASN A 24 29.81 4.48 -15.24
N SER A 25 28.71 4.17 -14.54
CA SER A 25 28.72 3.63 -13.20
C SER A 25 28.33 2.14 -13.18
N GLU A 26 29.02 1.35 -12.36
CA GLU A 26 28.70 -0.08 -12.19
C GLU A 26 27.28 -0.29 -11.62
N SER A 27 26.89 0.53 -10.65
CA SER A 27 25.55 0.44 -10.05
C SER A 27 25.06 1.71 -9.38
N LEU A 28 23.74 1.89 -9.40
CA LEU A 28 22.99 2.90 -8.63
C LEU A 28 21.82 2.24 -7.88
N SER A 29 21.69 2.50 -6.58
CA SER A 29 20.56 2.04 -5.78
C SER A 29 19.88 3.20 -5.06
N ILE A 30 18.60 3.38 -5.27
CA ILE A 30 17.75 4.39 -4.61
C ILE A 30 16.62 3.62 -3.91
N ALA A 31 16.51 3.76 -2.59
CA ALA A 31 15.52 3.04 -1.80
C ALA A 31 14.84 3.95 -0.77
N GLY A 32 13.52 4.16 -0.85
CA GLY A 32 12.80 4.97 0.14
C GLY A 32 13.24 6.44 0.11
N VAL A 33 13.33 7.04 -1.08
CA VAL A 33 13.84 8.42 -1.25
C VAL A 33 12.78 9.34 -1.83
N ASP A 34 12.50 10.44 -1.14
CA ASP A 34 11.54 11.44 -1.61
C ASP A 34 12.26 12.63 -2.26
N PHE A 35 11.98 12.88 -3.54
CA PHE A 35 12.50 14.00 -4.30
C PHE A 35 11.44 15.11 -4.39
N ILE A 36 11.64 16.19 -3.63
CA ILE A 36 10.60 17.21 -3.42
C ILE A 36 11.08 18.59 -3.86
N ASN A 37 10.31 19.27 -4.72
CA ASN A 37 10.54 20.67 -5.12
C ASN A 37 11.95 20.93 -5.67
N ASN A 38 12.51 19.99 -6.43
CA ASN A 38 13.78 20.19 -7.10
C ASN A 38 13.57 20.84 -8.46
N THR A 39 14.54 21.64 -8.91
CA THR A 39 14.49 22.35 -10.18
C THR A 39 15.64 21.92 -11.07
N ALA A 40 15.39 21.66 -12.35
CA ALA A 40 16.44 21.44 -13.32
C ALA A 40 16.11 22.21 -14.60
N PHE A 41 17.04 23.03 -15.05
CA PHE A 41 16.88 23.86 -16.26
C PHE A 41 17.48 23.15 -17.47
N GLY A 42 16.93 23.32 -18.68
CA GLY A 42 17.43 22.67 -19.91
C GLY A 42 16.75 21.32 -20.23
N SER A 43 17.43 20.44 -20.95
CA SER A 43 17.00 19.05 -21.26
C SER A 43 17.22 18.12 -20.04
N SER A 44 16.74 18.54 -18.88
CA SER A 44 17.24 18.11 -17.57
C SER A 44 16.18 17.40 -16.73
N SER A 45 16.63 16.53 -15.82
CA SER A 45 15.78 15.62 -15.04
C SER A 45 16.03 15.61 -13.53
N VAL A 46 15.22 14.89 -12.74
CA VAL A 46 15.57 14.64 -11.33
C VAL A 46 16.65 13.57 -11.25
N LEU A 47 16.48 12.45 -11.96
CA LEU A 47 17.48 11.40 -12.07
C LEU A 47 18.01 11.34 -13.51
N TYR A 48 19.30 11.62 -13.70
CA TYR A 48 19.99 11.51 -14.97
C TYR A 48 20.97 10.33 -14.93
N LEU A 49 20.69 9.29 -15.71
CA LEU A 49 21.43 8.02 -15.70
C LEU A 49 22.01 7.73 -17.08
N ASP A 50 23.33 7.71 -17.22
CA ASP A 50 24.03 7.43 -18.48
C ASP A 50 25.03 6.27 -18.33
N ASN A 51 24.90 5.23 -19.17
CA ASN A 51 25.72 4.02 -19.14
C ASN A 51 25.86 3.39 -17.74
N VAL A 52 24.77 3.32 -16.98
CA VAL A 52 24.71 2.67 -15.67
C VAL A 52 24.33 1.21 -15.86
N LYS A 53 25.23 0.28 -15.50
CA LYS A 53 25.05 -1.16 -15.80
C LYS A 53 23.93 -1.82 -14.99
N GLN A 54 23.73 -1.39 -13.76
CA GLN A 54 22.69 -1.91 -12.86
C GLN A 54 22.05 -0.76 -12.10
N THR A 55 20.73 -0.66 -12.16
CA THR A 55 20.00 0.29 -11.33
C THR A 55 18.95 -0.44 -10.50
N SER A 56 18.66 0.07 -9.31
CA SER A 56 17.55 -0.40 -8.49
C SER A 56 16.91 0.80 -7.84
N ILE A 57 15.69 1.12 -8.24
CA ILE A 57 14.94 2.25 -7.71
C ILE A 57 13.67 1.71 -7.08
N ILE A 58 13.68 1.63 -5.76
CA ILE A 58 12.60 1.08 -4.96
C ILE A 58 12.04 2.21 -4.14
N ASP A 59 10.72 2.37 -4.12
CA ASP A 59 10.11 3.29 -3.17
C ASP A 59 10.65 4.74 -3.27
N ALA A 60 10.85 5.24 -4.49
CA ALA A 60 11.17 6.65 -4.71
C ALA A 60 9.90 7.45 -5.02
N SER A 61 9.81 8.69 -4.55
CA SER A 61 8.72 9.61 -4.89
C SER A 61 9.25 10.89 -5.51
N PHE A 62 8.43 11.52 -6.36
CA PHE A 62 8.78 12.75 -7.06
C PHE A 62 7.61 13.72 -6.97
N THR A 63 7.73 14.77 -6.16
CA THR A 63 6.62 15.70 -5.89
C THR A 63 7.06 17.14 -6.07
N GLY A 64 6.29 17.91 -6.85
CA GLY A 64 6.55 19.34 -7.04
C GLY A 64 7.86 19.68 -7.77
N ASN A 65 8.51 18.71 -8.41
CA ASN A 65 9.75 18.95 -9.17
C ASN A 65 9.45 19.73 -10.45
N ASN A 66 10.24 20.77 -10.71
CA ASN A 66 10.16 21.61 -11.90
C ASN A 66 11.28 21.22 -12.88
N VAL A 67 11.03 20.19 -13.68
CA VAL A 67 11.97 19.54 -14.58
C VAL A 67 11.29 19.17 -15.90
N VAL A 68 12.05 18.88 -16.95
CA VAL A 68 11.48 18.41 -18.24
C VAL A 68 11.05 16.95 -18.15
N SER A 69 11.85 16.12 -17.49
CA SER A 69 11.50 14.73 -17.17
C SER A 69 11.93 14.35 -15.75
N VAL A 70 11.22 13.46 -15.09
CA VAL A 70 11.55 13.05 -13.71
C VAL A 70 12.75 12.12 -13.71
N ILE A 71 12.78 11.15 -14.61
CA ILE A 71 13.90 10.22 -14.79
C ILE A 71 14.25 10.22 -16.27
N GLN A 72 15.53 10.41 -16.57
CA GLN A 72 16.11 10.36 -17.90
C GLN A 72 17.22 9.31 -17.93
N THR A 73 17.18 8.43 -18.93
CA THR A 73 18.16 7.35 -19.08
C THR A 73 18.76 7.32 -20.47
N ILE A 74 20.08 7.16 -20.53
CA ILE A 74 20.86 6.91 -21.74
C ILE A 74 21.58 5.58 -21.53
N ASN A 75 21.30 4.59 -22.38
CA ASN A 75 21.92 3.24 -22.32
C ASN A 75 21.93 2.61 -20.92
N SER A 76 20.92 2.89 -20.10
CA SER A 76 20.79 2.43 -18.73
C SER A 76 19.42 1.77 -18.56
N GLU A 77 19.38 0.56 -18.00
CA GLU A 77 18.13 -0.11 -17.66
C GLU A 77 17.69 0.28 -16.25
N ILE A 78 16.39 0.59 -16.07
CA ILE A 78 15.79 0.86 -14.75
C ILE A 78 15.20 -0.42 -14.15
N ASP A 79 15.63 -0.86 -12.96
CA ASP A 79 14.81 -1.80 -12.16
C ASP A 79 13.99 -1.00 -11.13
N TRP A 80 12.77 -0.60 -11.52
CA TRP A 80 11.86 0.16 -10.67
C TRP A 80 10.87 -0.76 -9.93
N ALA A 81 10.67 -0.52 -8.63
CA ALA A 81 9.67 -1.23 -7.83
C ALA A 81 8.78 -0.28 -7.02
N CYS A 82 7.46 -0.47 -7.12
CA CYS A 82 6.46 0.27 -6.34
C CYS A 82 6.49 -0.10 -4.84
N ARG A 83 6.05 0.86 -4.00
CA ARG A 83 5.79 0.67 -2.55
C ARG A 83 4.80 -0.47 -2.29
N LEU A 84 4.77 -0.91 -1.04
CA LEU A 84 3.67 -1.71 -0.50
C LEU A 84 2.32 -1.08 -0.84
N GLY A 85 1.35 -1.93 -1.12
CA GLY A 85 0.01 -1.52 -1.54
C GLY A 85 -0.07 -0.96 -2.96
N ARG A 86 0.99 -1.04 -3.77
CA ARG A 86 0.98 -0.54 -5.16
C ARG A 86 1.57 -1.52 -6.16
N TRP A 87 1.15 -1.40 -7.41
CA TRP A 87 1.58 -2.24 -8.53
C TRP A 87 1.75 -1.43 -9.83
N MET A 88 2.45 -2.01 -10.79
CA MET A 88 2.54 -1.47 -12.16
C MET A 88 2.63 -2.60 -13.19
N PRO A 89 1.95 -2.51 -14.35
CA PRO A 89 1.80 -3.62 -15.31
C PRO A 89 3.11 -4.05 -15.98
N THR A 90 4.07 -3.14 -16.09
CA THR A 90 5.38 -3.39 -16.70
C THR A 90 6.45 -3.26 -15.62
N LYS A 91 6.95 -4.40 -15.11
CA LYS A 91 8.28 -4.41 -14.46
C LYS A 91 9.27 -4.01 -15.55
N GLY A 92 9.75 -2.78 -15.50
CA GLY A 92 10.32 -2.16 -16.68
C GLY A 92 11.72 -1.62 -16.46
N ALA A 93 12.70 -2.35 -17.01
CA ALA A 93 13.74 -1.71 -17.80
C ALA A 93 13.03 -0.90 -18.91
N VAL A 94 12.73 0.37 -18.60
CA VAL A 94 12.09 1.28 -19.55
C VAL A 94 13.13 2.27 -20.02
N PHE A 95 13.35 2.33 -21.34
CA PHE A 95 14.10 3.40 -21.99
C PHE A 95 13.13 4.58 -22.22
N GLY A 96 13.30 5.71 -21.53
CA GLY A 96 12.51 6.93 -21.81
C GLY A 96 12.33 7.92 -20.64
N ASP A 97 11.73 9.07 -20.95
CA ASP A 97 11.40 10.14 -20.01
C ASP A 97 10.08 9.86 -19.26
N PHE A 98 10.11 9.93 -17.92
CA PHE A 98 8.92 9.76 -17.08
C PHE A 98 8.40 11.08 -16.52
N SER A 99 7.09 11.29 -16.58
CA SER A 99 6.35 12.15 -15.65
C SER A 99 5.75 11.25 -14.56
N ALA A 100 6.62 10.67 -13.71
CA ALA A 100 6.34 9.64 -12.70
C ALA A 100 5.63 8.37 -13.24
N PRO A 101 6.21 7.16 -13.18
CA PRO A 101 5.42 5.95 -13.39
C PRO A 101 4.38 5.89 -12.27
N GLU A 102 3.13 6.23 -12.57
CA GLU A 102 2.06 6.19 -11.58
C GLU A 102 1.85 4.74 -11.14
N CYS A 103 2.53 4.35 -10.07
CA CYS A 103 2.28 3.13 -9.35
C CYS A 103 0.81 3.12 -8.95
N ASN A 104 0.04 2.23 -9.57
CA ASN A 104 -1.38 2.07 -9.31
C ASN A 104 -1.54 1.55 -7.89
N LEU A 105 -2.54 2.06 -7.17
CA LEU A 105 -2.95 1.45 -5.92
C LEU A 105 -3.40 0.00 -6.19
N CYS A 106 -3.10 -0.90 -5.26
CA CYS A 106 -3.81 -2.16 -5.20
C CYS A 106 -5.31 -1.86 -5.11
N PRO A 107 -6.15 -2.49 -5.96
CA PRO A 107 -7.59 -2.29 -5.90
C PRO A 107 -8.14 -2.63 -4.51
N ASP A 108 -9.31 -2.09 -4.17
CA ASP A 108 -10.02 -2.53 -2.97
C ASP A 108 -10.28 -4.04 -3.00
N GLY A 109 -10.27 -4.65 -1.81
CA GLY A 109 -10.31 -6.11 -1.63
C GLY A 109 -8.98 -6.83 -1.87
N TYR A 110 -7.94 -6.13 -2.36
CA TYR A 110 -6.59 -6.67 -2.56
C TYR A 110 -5.56 -5.92 -1.69
N PHE A 111 -4.51 -6.63 -1.29
CA PHE A 111 -3.40 -6.06 -0.51
C PHE A 111 -2.06 -6.26 -1.23
N GLY A 112 -1.10 -5.37 -0.97
CA GLY A 112 0.26 -5.45 -1.51
C GLY A 112 1.31 -5.50 -0.41
N ASN A 113 1.62 -6.69 0.10
CA ASN A 113 2.60 -6.89 1.17
C ASN A 113 4.06 -6.98 0.70
N THR A 114 4.30 -6.87 -0.60
CA THR A 114 5.63 -6.97 -1.22
C THR A 114 5.79 -5.84 -2.23
N SER A 115 7.01 -5.33 -2.42
CA SER A 115 7.33 -4.34 -3.45
C SER A 115 7.45 -4.95 -4.84
N GLY A 116 7.29 -4.13 -5.88
CA GLY A 116 7.53 -4.58 -7.27
C GLY A 116 6.43 -5.46 -7.85
N LEU A 117 5.21 -5.29 -7.36
CA LEU A 117 4.03 -5.99 -7.87
C LEU A 117 3.75 -5.58 -9.31
N ALA A 118 3.53 -6.58 -10.17
CA ALA A 118 3.47 -6.40 -11.61
C ALA A 118 2.04 -6.38 -12.18
N ASN A 119 1.01 -6.50 -11.34
CA ASN A 119 -0.38 -6.57 -11.77
C ASN A 119 -1.36 -6.19 -10.64
N SER A 120 -2.61 -5.95 -11.01
CA SER A 120 -3.70 -5.54 -10.11
C SER A 120 -4.14 -6.60 -9.10
N SER A 121 -3.67 -7.84 -9.21
CA SER A 121 -3.89 -8.86 -8.16
C SER A 121 -2.97 -8.67 -6.96
N CYS A 122 -1.99 -7.77 -7.07
CA CYS A 122 -1.05 -7.43 -6.00
C CYS A 122 -0.46 -8.68 -5.33
N SER A 123 -0.48 -8.74 -3.99
CA SER A 123 -0.07 -9.93 -3.24
C SER A 123 -1.23 -10.93 -3.04
N GLY A 124 -2.47 -10.51 -3.28
CA GLY A 124 -3.66 -11.34 -3.17
C GLY A 124 -4.88 -10.61 -2.61
N GLN A 125 -5.99 -11.33 -2.53
CA GLN A 125 -7.22 -10.86 -1.91
C GLN A 125 -7.18 -11.02 -0.39
N CYS A 126 -7.95 -10.18 0.29
CA CYS A 126 -8.00 -10.19 1.74
C CYS A 126 -8.86 -11.34 2.24
N THR A 127 -8.39 -12.04 3.27
CA THR A 127 -9.03 -13.26 3.75
C THR A 127 -10.30 -12.94 4.53
N LYS A 128 -11.10 -13.98 4.84
CA LYS A 128 -12.25 -13.83 5.72
C LYS A 128 -11.85 -13.19 7.05
N GLY A 129 -12.77 -12.43 7.61
CA GLY A 129 -12.56 -11.62 8.80
C GLY A 129 -11.72 -10.37 8.59
N HIS A 130 -11.24 -10.11 7.38
CA HIS A 130 -10.44 -8.93 7.06
C HIS A 130 -11.07 -8.14 5.90
N PHE A 131 -10.66 -6.87 5.79
CA PHE A 131 -10.98 -5.98 4.69
C PHE A 131 -9.72 -5.28 4.18
N CYS A 132 -9.79 -4.75 2.96
CA CYS A 132 -8.68 -4.05 2.32
C CYS A 132 -9.15 -2.87 1.51
N GLU A 133 -8.84 -1.67 1.99
CA GLU A 133 -9.00 -0.46 1.22
C GLU A 133 -7.93 -0.39 0.11
N ALA A 134 -8.25 0.37 -0.94
CA ALA A 134 -7.32 0.55 -2.05
C ALA A 134 -5.98 1.11 -1.56
N GLY A 135 -4.89 0.46 -1.92
CA GLY A 135 -3.55 0.88 -1.50
C GLY A 135 -3.05 0.27 -0.20
N THR A 136 -3.78 -0.64 0.43
CA THR A 136 -3.30 -1.25 1.69
C THR A 136 -2.12 -2.20 1.47
N GLY A 137 -1.14 -2.12 2.38
CA GLY A 137 -0.01 -3.04 2.43
C GLY A 137 -0.36 -4.40 3.03
N HIS A 138 -1.44 -4.48 3.81
CA HIS A 138 -1.85 -5.72 4.49
C HIS A 138 -3.36 -5.77 4.77
N PRO A 139 -3.95 -6.97 4.95
CA PRO A 139 -5.34 -7.09 5.36
C PRO A 139 -5.61 -6.50 6.74
N GLU A 140 -6.62 -5.64 6.83
CA GLU A 140 -7.08 -5.05 8.09
C GLU A 140 -8.16 -5.93 8.72
N PRO A 141 -8.07 -6.25 10.02
CA PRO A 141 -9.07 -7.09 10.66
C PRO A 141 -10.39 -6.34 10.84
N CYS A 142 -11.52 -7.02 10.62
CA CYS A 142 -12.82 -6.52 11.07
C CYS A 142 -12.78 -6.32 12.58
N PRO A 143 -13.29 -5.18 13.11
CA PRO A 143 -13.24 -4.90 14.54
C PRO A 143 -14.12 -5.87 15.34
N ALA A 144 -13.86 -5.97 16.64
CA ALA A 144 -14.71 -6.75 17.55
C ALA A 144 -16.19 -6.28 17.45
N GLY A 145 -17.10 -7.23 17.59
CA GLY A 145 -18.52 -7.07 17.33
C GLY A 145 -18.90 -7.17 15.85
N ARG A 146 -17.93 -7.23 14.94
CA ARG A 146 -18.16 -7.43 13.50
C ARG A 146 -17.39 -8.63 12.96
N TYR A 147 -17.82 -9.12 11.82
CA TYR A 147 -17.19 -10.23 11.11
C TYR A 147 -17.26 -10.03 9.60
N SER A 148 -16.42 -10.74 8.85
CA SER A 148 -16.52 -10.78 7.38
C SER A 148 -16.49 -12.23 6.88
N PRO A 149 -17.59 -12.76 6.34
CA PRO A 149 -17.62 -14.13 5.84
C PRO A 149 -17.04 -14.27 4.42
N VAL A 150 -16.71 -13.15 3.77
CA VAL A 150 -16.29 -13.08 2.36
C VAL A 150 -14.78 -12.85 2.22
N ILE A 151 -14.24 -13.29 1.10
CA ILE A 151 -12.87 -12.96 0.66
C ILE A 151 -12.95 -11.67 -0.16
N GLY A 152 -11.98 -10.78 0.03
CA GLY A 152 -11.86 -9.53 -0.70
C GLY A 152 -12.85 -8.45 -0.26
N ALA A 153 -13.18 -8.38 1.05
CA ALA A 153 -13.98 -7.26 1.55
C ALA A 153 -13.22 -5.93 1.30
N PRO A 154 -13.85 -4.92 0.67
CA PRO A 154 -13.14 -3.75 0.17
C PRO A 154 -12.91 -2.63 1.18
N ARG A 155 -13.59 -2.65 2.33
CA ARG A 155 -13.48 -1.64 3.41
C ARG A 155 -14.18 -2.13 4.66
N GLU A 156 -13.97 -1.43 5.78
CA GLU A 156 -14.56 -1.80 7.08
C GLU A 156 -16.08 -1.88 7.06
N GLU A 157 -16.76 -1.08 6.24
CA GLU A 157 -18.22 -1.07 6.10
C GLU A 157 -18.80 -2.43 5.68
N PHE A 158 -17.98 -3.29 5.05
CA PHE A 158 -18.37 -4.64 4.65
C PHE A 158 -18.21 -5.67 5.78
N CYS A 159 -17.63 -5.26 6.92
CA CYS A 159 -17.67 -6.03 8.15
C CYS A 159 -19.09 -5.97 8.73
N ILE A 160 -19.75 -7.12 8.70
CA ILE A 160 -21.13 -7.32 9.13
C ILE A 160 -21.16 -7.28 10.66
N PRO A 161 -22.00 -6.44 11.29
CA PRO A 161 -22.17 -6.49 12.74
C PRO A 161 -22.85 -7.81 13.16
N CYS A 162 -22.45 -8.36 14.31
CA CYS A 162 -23.14 -9.52 14.87
C CYS A 162 -24.62 -9.20 15.09
N ALA A 163 -25.49 -10.14 14.74
CA ALA A 163 -26.93 -10.00 14.97
C ALA A 163 -27.26 -10.02 16.47
N PRO A 164 -28.46 -9.57 16.89
CA PRO A 164 -28.93 -9.80 18.24
C PRO A 164 -28.90 -11.29 18.58
N GLY A 165 -28.60 -11.62 19.83
CA GLY A 165 -28.30 -13.00 20.28
C GLY A 165 -26.89 -13.49 19.95
N GLN A 166 -26.09 -12.73 19.19
CA GLN A 166 -24.69 -13.04 18.87
C GLN A 166 -23.73 -11.95 19.34
N TYR A 167 -22.45 -12.30 19.43
CA TYR A 167 -21.36 -11.40 19.79
C TYR A 167 -20.05 -11.86 19.15
N GLN A 168 -19.06 -10.97 19.08
CA GLN A 168 -17.70 -11.35 18.65
C GLN A 168 -16.64 -10.58 19.43
N PRO A 169 -15.95 -11.21 20.41
CA PRO A 169 -15.00 -10.50 21.26
C PRO A 169 -13.67 -10.19 20.56
N LEU A 170 -13.33 -10.91 19.49
CA LEU A 170 -12.04 -10.79 18.80
C LEU A 170 -12.19 -10.07 17.46
N ALA A 171 -11.19 -9.29 17.10
CA ALA A 171 -11.07 -8.76 15.75
C ALA A 171 -10.65 -9.86 14.76
N GLY A 172 -10.87 -9.63 13.47
CA GLY A 172 -10.36 -10.50 12.40
C GLY A 172 -11.18 -11.78 12.18
N GLN A 173 -12.44 -11.82 12.61
CA GLN A 173 -13.23 -13.06 12.66
C GLN A 173 -14.14 -13.22 11.44
N SER A 174 -14.31 -14.47 11.00
CA SER A 174 -15.14 -14.79 9.84
C SER A 174 -16.62 -14.96 10.16
N ASP A 175 -16.96 -15.07 11.45
CA ASP A 175 -18.30 -15.37 11.96
C ASP A 175 -18.48 -14.81 13.37
N CYS A 176 -19.74 -14.70 13.83
CA CYS A 176 -20.08 -14.36 15.21
C CYS A 176 -20.37 -15.59 16.06
N LEU A 177 -20.20 -15.45 17.37
CA LEU A 177 -20.51 -16.45 18.36
C LEU A 177 -21.92 -16.22 18.91
N THR A 178 -22.67 -17.28 19.22
CA THR A 178 -23.94 -17.16 19.94
C THR A 178 -23.68 -16.83 21.41
N CYS A 179 -24.51 -15.98 22.01
CA CYS A 179 -24.44 -15.70 23.44
C CYS A 179 -24.63 -16.99 24.26
N PRO A 180 -23.78 -17.27 25.26
CA PRO A 180 -23.96 -18.43 26.13
C PRO A 180 -25.26 -18.33 26.95
N ALA A 181 -25.81 -19.47 27.33
CA ALA A 181 -27.02 -19.54 28.15
C ALA A 181 -26.89 -18.68 29.43
N GLY A 182 -27.93 -17.88 29.72
CA GLY A 182 -27.92 -16.92 30.83
C GLY A 182 -27.31 -15.56 30.49
N SER A 183 -27.00 -15.31 29.22
CA SER A 183 -26.62 -13.99 28.70
C SER A 183 -27.39 -13.66 27.42
N PHE A 184 -27.42 -12.39 27.03
CA PHE A 184 -28.13 -11.90 25.85
C PHE A 184 -27.35 -10.75 25.19
N SER A 185 -27.61 -10.52 23.90
CA SER A 185 -27.13 -9.33 23.18
C SER A 185 -28.33 -8.67 22.50
N PRO A 186 -28.85 -7.56 23.04
CA PRO A 186 -30.07 -6.94 22.52
C PRO A 186 -29.81 -6.16 21.23
N ASP A 187 -28.59 -5.65 21.09
CA ASP A 187 -28.16 -4.79 19.99
C ASP A 187 -27.27 -5.53 19.00
N VAL A 188 -27.18 -4.99 17.78
CA VAL A 188 -26.23 -5.47 16.78
C VAL A 188 -24.81 -5.01 17.11
N GLY A 189 -23.82 -5.77 16.69
CA GLY A 189 -22.43 -5.33 16.74
C GLY A 189 -21.77 -5.45 18.11
N LEU A 190 -22.31 -6.27 19.01
CA LEU A 190 -21.78 -6.40 20.36
C LEU A 190 -20.50 -7.26 20.41
N SER A 191 -19.49 -6.80 21.13
CA SER A 191 -18.25 -7.54 21.39
C SER A 191 -18.33 -8.45 22.61
N ALA A 192 -19.40 -8.33 23.41
CA ALA A 192 -19.66 -9.14 24.59
C ALA A 192 -21.18 -9.25 24.82
N CYS A 193 -21.62 -10.34 25.42
CA CYS A 193 -23.00 -10.51 25.85
C CYS A 193 -23.21 -9.98 27.27
N ASP A 194 -24.40 -9.45 27.52
CA ASP A 194 -24.82 -8.99 28.83
C ASP A 194 -25.43 -10.14 29.65
N PRO A 195 -25.14 -10.23 30.95
CA PRO A 195 -25.76 -11.25 31.80
C PRO A 195 -27.26 -10.97 31.98
N CYS A 196 -28.07 -12.04 31.99
CA CYS A 196 -29.49 -11.92 32.29
C CYS A 196 -29.71 -11.36 33.72
N PRO A 197 -30.72 -10.51 33.93
CA PRO A 197 -31.08 -10.02 35.26
C PRO A 197 -31.36 -11.18 36.22
N ARG A 198 -30.97 -11.03 37.50
CA ARG A 198 -31.19 -12.07 38.53
C ARG A 198 -32.67 -12.45 38.62
N GLY A 199 -32.97 -13.72 38.33
CA GLY A 199 -34.32 -14.28 38.43
C GLY A 199 -35.15 -14.23 37.15
N GLY A 200 -34.61 -13.72 36.04
CA GLY A 200 -35.26 -13.69 34.73
C GLY A 200 -34.61 -14.65 33.73
N TYR A 201 -35.44 -15.29 32.90
CA TYR A 201 -35.02 -15.89 31.63
C TYR A 201 -35.00 -14.79 30.57
N CYS A 202 -33.90 -14.61 29.84
CA CYS A 202 -33.92 -13.85 28.59
C CYS A 202 -34.26 -14.86 27.50
N GLU A 203 -35.29 -14.59 26.69
CA GLU A 203 -35.56 -15.43 25.52
C GLU A 203 -34.41 -15.30 24.51
N GLU A 204 -34.04 -16.42 23.88
CA GLU A 204 -33.12 -16.44 22.75
C GLU A 204 -33.80 -15.68 21.59
N ALA A 205 -33.14 -14.64 21.06
CA ALA A 205 -33.63 -13.86 19.92
C ALA A 205 -33.54 -14.63 18.61
#